data_AF-A0A7L4HHL7-F1
#
_entry.id   AF-A0A7L4HHL7-F1
#
_cell.length_a   1.000
_cell.length_b   1.000
_cell.length_c   1.000
_cell.angle_alpha   90.00
_cell.angle_beta   90.00
_cell.angle_gamma   90.00
#
_symmetry.space_group_name_H-M   'P 1'
#
loop_
_entity.id
_entity.type
_entity.pdbx_description
1 polymer ?
#
loop_
_entity_poly.entity_id
_entity_poly.type
_entity_poly.pdbx_seq_one_letter_code
_entity_poly.pdbx_strand_id
1 'polypeptide(L)'
;APSPPRRKAFRKWTPPRSPFNLVQETLFHDPWKLLIATIFLNKTSGKMAIPVLWEFLKKYPSPEITRTADWKEMSELLKPLGLYELRAKTIIKFSDEYLSKRWKYPIELHGIGKYGNDSYRIFCVNEWKEVQPQDHKLNVYHAWLWENRERLSID
;
A
#
# COMPACT_ATOMS: atom_id res chain seq x y z
N ALA A 1 -13.24 24.58 -40.20
CA ALA A 1 -12.19 24.73 -39.16
C ALA A 1 -11.73 23.34 -38.73
N PRO A 2 -10.42 23.06 -38.59
CA PRO A 2 -9.98 21.79 -38.03
C PRO A 2 -10.37 21.70 -36.56
N SER A 3 -10.91 20.55 -36.16
CA SER A 3 -11.34 20.27 -34.79
C SER A 3 -10.17 20.46 -33.82
N PRO A 4 -10.38 21.06 -32.64
CA PRO A 4 -9.31 21.19 -31.65
C PRO A 4 -8.80 19.80 -31.24
N PRO A 5 -7.48 19.63 -31.01
CA PRO A 5 -6.93 18.34 -30.62
C PRO A 5 -7.60 17.88 -29.34
N ARG A 6 -8.21 16.69 -29.38
CA ARG A 6 -8.75 16.02 -28.20
C ARG A 6 -7.60 15.85 -27.21
N ARG A 7 -7.55 16.69 -26.17
CA ARG A 7 -6.69 16.43 -25.01
C ARG A 7 -7.05 15.02 -24.51
N LYS A 8 -6.16 14.05 -24.70
CA LYS A 8 -6.29 12.75 -24.02
C LYS A 8 -6.34 13.09 -22.54
N ALA A 9 -7.53 12.98 -21.93
CA ALA A 9 -7.65 13.08 -20.49
C ALA A 9 -6.70 12.03 -19.90
N PHE A 10 -5.70 12.46 -19.13
CA PHE A 10 -4.84 11.55 -18.40
C PHE A 10 -5.75 10.69 -17.52
N ARG A 11 -5.96 9.43 -17.91
CA ARG A 11 -6.80 8.51 -17.14
C ARG A 11 -6.09 8.27 -15.81
N LYS A 12 -6.73 8.66 -14.72
CA LYS A 12 -6.27 8.35 -13.37
C LYS A 12 -6.24 6.83 -13.23
N TRP A 13 -5.11 6.29 -12.81
CA TRP A 13 -4.93 4.85 -12.59
C TRP A 13 -5.95 4.33 -11.58
N THR A 14 -6.58 3.21 -11.89
CA THR A 14 -7.41 2.44 -10.97
C THR A 14 -7.02 0.98 -11.14
N PRO A 15 -6.29 0.38 -10.19
CA PRO A 15 -5.87 -1.00 -10.32
C PRO A 15 -7.11 -1.90 -10.36
N PRO A 16 -7.21 -2.81 -11.33
CA PRO A 16 -8.38 -3.67 -11.49
C PRO A 16 -8.50 -4.66 -10.32
N ARG A 17 -9.74 -5.05 -10.00
CA ARG A 17 -10.01 -6.09 -9.01
C ARG A 17 -9.64 -7.45 -9.56
N SER A 18 -8.88 -8.24 -8.80
CA SER A 18 -8.48 -9.59 -9.16
C SER A 18 -9.28 -10.65 -8.42
N PRO A 19 -9.23 -11.93 -8.85
CA PRO A 19 -9.77 -13.04 -8.08
C PRO A 19 -9.06 -13.29 -6.74
N PHE A 20 -7.90 -12.66 -6.50
CA PHE A 20 -7.04 -12.93 -5.33
C PHE A 20 -7.38 -12.07 -4.12
N ASN A 21 -8.17 -11.01 -4.31
CA ASN A 21 -8.66 -10.11 -3.26
C ASN A 21 -7.52 -9.58 -2.36
N LEU A 22 -6.45 -9.08 -2.98
CA LEU A 22 -5.37 -8.45 -2.21
C LEU A 22 -5.91 -7.21 -1.50
N VAL A 23 -5.48 -6.98 -0.26
CA VAL A 23 -5.94 -5.83 0.54
C VAL A 23 -5.57 -4.50 -0.14
N GLN A 24 -4.46 -4.49 -0.89
CA GLN A 24 -4.01 -3.38 -1.72
C GLN A 24 -5.07 -2.93 -2.74
N GLU A 25 -5.86 -3.86 -3.31
CA GLU A 25 -6.94 -3.56 -4.26
C GLU A 25 -8.07 -2.73 -3.65
N THR A 26 -8.18 -2.72 -2.33
CA THR A 26 -9.18 -1.94 -1.60
C THR A 26 -8.59 -0.63 -1.08
N LEU A 27 -7.29 -0.59 -0.76
CA LEU A 27 -6.64 0.55 -0.11
C LEU A 27 -5.92 1.51 -1.08
N PHE A 28 -5.85 1.20 -2.38
CA PHE A 28 -5.03 1.95 -3.35
C PHE A 28 -5.30 3.46 -3.43
N HIS A 29 -6.52 3.89 -3.08
CA HIS A 29 -6.93 5.30 -3.10
C HIS A 29 -6.30 6.12 -1.97
N ASP A 30 -5.76 5.46 -0.94
CA ASP A 30 -5.09 6.04 0.21
C ASP A 30 -3.70 5.38 0.36
N PRO A 31 -2.65 5.97 -0.23
CA PRO A 31 -1.32 5.37 -0.24
C PRO A 31 -0.76 5.12 1.16
N TRP A 32 -1.10 5.96 2.14
CA TRP A 32 -0.67 5.75 3.52
C TRP A 32 -1.29 4.47 4.08
N LYS A 33 -2.61 4.26 3.95
CA LYS A 33 -3.27 3.03 4.42
C LYS A 33 -2.76 1.79 3.71
N LEU A 34 -2.53 1.87 2.39
CA LEU A 34 -1.93 0.78 1.63
C LEU A 34 -0.55 0.41 2.18
N LEU A 35 0.31 1.40 2.45
CA LEU A 35 1.65 1.18 2.98
C LEU A 35 1.62 0.64 4.42
N ILE A 36 0.71 1.12 5.28
CA ILE A 36 0.45 0.53 6.60
C ILE A 36 0.07 -0.95 6.45
N ALA A 37 -0.81 -1.30 5.50
CA ALA A 37 -1.16 -2.70 5.27
C ALA A 37 0.07 -3.55 4.90
N THR A 38 1.02 -3.00 4.13
CA THR A 38 2.28 -3.72 3.82
C THR A 38 3.15 -3.92 5.06
N ILE A 39 3.20 -2.96 5.99
CA ILE A 39 3.91 -3.10 7.27
C ILE A 39 3.27 -4.18 8.13
N PHE A 40 1.93 -4.27 8.15
CA PHE A 40 1.18 -5.31 8.87
C PHE A 40 1.42 -6.71 8.32
N LEU A 41 1.60 -6.84 7.01
CA LEU A 41 1.82 -8.12 6.32
C LEU A 41 3.28 -8.59 6.37
N ASN A 42 4.21 -7.77 6.88
CA ASN A 42 5.60 -8.17 7.03
C ASN A 42 5.75 -9.34 8.01
N LYS A 43 6.09 -10.51 7.47
CA LYS A 43 6.26 -11.78 8.21
C LYS A 43 5.02 -12.16 9.03
N THR A 44 3.82 -11.73 8.62
CA THR A 44 2.55 -12.08 9.26
C THR A 44 1.55 -12.48 8.19
N SER A 45 0.78 -13.55 8.42
CA SER A 45 -0.24 -13.98 7.48
C SER A 45 -1.38 -12.96 7.39
N GLY A 46 -1.92 -12.76 6.19
CA GLY A 46 -3.06 -11.86 5.99
C GLY A 46 -4.29 -12.23 6.84
N LYS A 47 -4.50 -13.52 7.09
CA LYS A 47 -5.58 -14.02 7.97
C LYS A 47 -5.52 -13.42 9.38
N MET A 48 -4.32 -13.23 9.92
CA MET A 48 -4.12 -12.62 11.24
C MET A 48 -4.00 -11.09 11.14
N ALA A 49 -3.29 -10.59 10.14
CA ALA A 49 -2.97 -9.17 10.03
C ALA A 49 -4.18 -8.30 9.64
N ILE A 50 -5.05 -8.77 8.72
CA ILE A 50 -6.12 -7.94 8.15
C ILE A 50 -7.19 -7.53 9.17
N PRO A 51 -7.69 -8.41 10.07
CA PRO A 51 -8.63 -7.99 11.11
C PRO A 51 -8.07 -6.89 12.01
N VAL A 52 -6.83 -7.05 12.48
CA VAL A 52 -6.15 -6.07 13.34
C VAL A 52 -5.82 -4.78 12.58
N LEU A 53 -5.53 -4.86 11.28
CA LEU A 53 -5.36 -3.68 10.43
C LEU A 53 -6.62 -2.81 10.42
N TRP A 54 -7.82 -3.41 10.34
CA TRP A 54 -9.06 -2.64 10.36
C TRP A 54 -9.33 -2.00 11.72
N GLU A 55 -9.04 -2.70 12.82
CA GLU A 55 -9.09 -2.12 14.17
C GLU A 55 -8.10 -0.96 14.32
N PHE A 56 -6.88 -1.12 13.80
CA PHE A 56 -5.88 -0.07 13.75
C PHE A 56 -6.38 1.14 12.96
N LEU A 57 -6.90 0.96 11.75
CA LEU A 57 -7.37 2.06 10.90
C LEU A 57 -8.62 2.76 11.46
N LYS A 58 -9.41 2.06 12.29
CA LYS A 58 -10.52 2.69 13.03
C LYS A 58 -10.00 3.62 14.13
N LYS A 59 -8.93 3.23 14.83
CA LYS A 59 -8.34 4.00 15.94
C LYS A 59 -7.39 5.11 15.45
N TYR A 60 -6.63 4.82 14.40
CA TYR A 60 -5.62 5.69 13.80
C TYR A 60 -5.94 5.86 12.30
N PRO A 61 -6.89 6.75 11.95
CA PRO A 61 -7.41 6.80 10.58
C PRO A 61 -6.53 7.56 9.58
N SER A 62 -5.47 8.24 10.05
CA SER A 62 -4.61 9.08 9.23
C SER A 62 -3.16 9.15 9.77
N PRO A 63 -2.17 9.53 8.93
CA PRO A 63 -0.80 9.71 9.37
C PRO A 63 -0.64 10.82 10.42
N GLU A 64 -1.46 11.87 10.39
CA GLU A 64 -1.42 12.98 11.36
C GLU A 64 -1.72 12.51 12.78
N ILE A 65 -2.69 11.61 12.93
CA ILE A 65 -3.03 11.01 14.23
C ILE A 65 -1.99 9.96 14.61
N THR A 66 -1.56 9.15 13.64
CA THR A 66 -0.64 8.03 13.89
C THR A 66 0.73 8.49 14.34
N ARG A 67 1.27 9.58 13.77
CA ARG A 67 2.62 10.08 14.12
C ARG A 67 2.72 10.60 15.55
N THR A 68 1.59 10.98 16.17
CA THR A 68 1.55 11.48 17.56
C THR A 68 1.13 10.43 18.57
N ALA A 69 0.88 9.18 18.14
CA ALA A 69 0.41 8.11 19.00
C ALA A 69 1.50 7.62 19.96
N ASP A 70 1.10 7.09 21.14
CA ASP A 70 2.01 6.35 22.00
C ASP A 70 2.25 4.95 21.43
N TRP A 71 3.52 4.63 21.18
CA TRP A 71 3.91 3.32 20.67
C TRP A 71 3.56 2.19 21.63
N LYS A 72 3.50 2.43 22.95
CA LYS A 72 3.15 1.39 23.93
C LYS A 72 1.70 0.97 23.79
N GLU A 73 0.78 1.93 23.66
CA GLU A 73 -0.63 1.67 23.43
C GLU A 73 -0.88 0.98 22.09
N MET A 74 -0.21 1.45 21.02
CA MET A 74 -0.29 0.81 19.71
C MET A 74 0.27 -0.62 19.73
N SER A 75 1.36 -0.84 20.48
CA SER A 75 1.99 -2.15 20.63
C SER A 75 1.04 -3.18 21.25
N GLU A 76 0.20 -2.81 22.20
CA GLU A 76 -0.80 -3.73 22.77
C GLU A 76 -1.83 -4.19 21.72
N LEU A 77 -2.25 -3.32 20.81
CA LEU A 77 -3.12 -3.70 19.68
C LEU A 77 -2.42 -4.68 18.73
N LEU A 78 -1.11 -4.49 18.49
CA LEU A 78 -0.33 -5.29 17.55
C LEU A 78 0.17 -6.61 18.15
N LYS A 79 0.04 -6.80 19.47
CA LYS A 79 0.59 -7.94 20.23
C LYS A 79 0.28 -9.31 19.62
N PRO A 80 -0.93 -9.61 19.13
CA PRO A 80 -1.25 -10.91 18.54
C PRO A 80 -0.48 -11.23 17.24
N LEU A 81 0.11 -10.21 16.59
CA LEU A 81 0.77 -10.36 15.30
C LEU A 81 2.27 -10.67 15.40
N GLY A 82 2.85 -10.58 16.60
CA GLY A 82 4.30 -10.62 16.81
C GLY A 82 5.01 -9.36 16.34
N LEU A 83 6.29 -9.21 16.74
CA LEU A 83 7.12 -8.03 16.42
C LEU A 83 6.46 -6.68 16.80
N TYR A 84 5.57 -6.71 17.79
CA TYR A 84 4.60 -5.65 18.05
C TYR A 84 5.25 -4.31 18.44
N GLU A 85 6.29 -4.31 19.27
CA GLU A 85 6.98 -3.06 19.64
C GLU A 85 7.73 -2.46 18.45
N LEU A 86 8.47 -3.30 17.72
CA LEU A 86 9.22 -2.88 16.54
C LEU A 86 8.25 -2.32 15.49
N ARG A 87 7.13 -3.00 15.28
CA ARG A 87 6.10 -2.59 14.33
C ARG A 87 5.41 -1.30 14.76
N ALA A 88 5.06 -1.13 16.03
CA ALA A 88 4.47 0.11 16.55
C ALA A 88 5.40 1.31 16.34
N LYS A 89 6.66 1.18 16.74
CA LYS A 89 7.69 2.22 16.53
C LYS A 89 7.90 2.52 15.04
N THR A 90 7.91 1.48 14.20
CA THR A 90 8.02 1.62 12.74
C THR A 90 6.84 2.40 12.17
N ILE A 91 5.60 2.07 12.55
CA ILE A 91 4.37 2.71 12.05
C ILE A 91 4.35 4.20 12.40
N ILE A 92 4.71 4.56 13.64
CA ILE A 92 4.75 5.95 14.08
C ILE A 92 5.80 6.73 13.29
N LYS A 93 7.03 6.22 13.20
CA LYS A 93 8.11 6.87 12.44
C LYS A 93 7.82 6.95 10.94
N PHE A 94 7.27 5.89 10.35
CA PHE A 94 6.80 5.88 8.97
C PHE A 94 5.78 7.00 8.72
N SER A 95 4.78 7.12 9.60
CA SER A 95 3.70 8.11 9.45
C SER A 95 4.21 9.54 9.63
N ASP A 96 5.20 9.75 10.50
CA ASP A 96 5.89 11.03 10.61
C ASP A 96 6.64 11.39 9.33
N GLU A 97 7.50 10.48 8.84
CA GLU A 97 8.29 10.69 7.62
C GLU A 97 7.40 10.83 6.38
N TYR A 98 6.27 10.13 6.32
CA TYR A 98 5.29 10.24 5.23
C TYR A 98 4.80 11.68 5.03
N LEU A 99 4.65 12.44 6.13
CA LEU A 99 4.18 13.83 6.10
C LEU A 99 5.33 14.85 6.09
N SER A 100 6.45 14.54 6.73
CA SER A 100 7.53 15.51 6.97
C SER A 100 8.66 15.47 5.94
N LYS A 101 8.93 14.32 5.32
CA LYS A 101 9.95 14.19 4.28
C LYS A 101 9.39 14.53 2.90
N ARG A 102 10.25 15.07 2.03
CA ARG A 102 10.01 15.05 0.59
C ARG A 102 10.48 13.71 0.06
N TRP A 103 9.57 12.93 -0.50
CA TRP A 103 9.84 11.62 -1.08
C TRP A 103 9.15 11.49 -2.43
N LYS A 104 9.74 10.73 -3.35
CA LYS A 104 9.13 10.39 -4.65
C LYS A 104 8.53 9.00 -4.60
N TYR A 105 9.23 8.05 -3.99
CA TYR A 105 8.79 6.68 -3.79
C TYR A 105 8.86 6.30 -2.31
N PRO A 106 7.93 5.47 -1.81
CA PRO A 106 7.85 5.22 -0.38
C PRO A 106 9.00 4.36 0.14
N ILE A 107 9.82 3.74 -0.71
CA ILE A 107 11.07 3.07 -0.28
C ILE A 107 12.06 4.02 0.44
N GLU A 108 11.91 5.33 0.23
CA GLU A 108 12.68 6.38 0.91
C GLU A 108 12.23 6.60 2.37
N LEU A 109 11.09 6.03 2.76
CA LEU A 109 10.48 6.17 4.07
C LEU A 109 10.84 5.00 4.97
N HIS A 110 11.06 5.30 6.25
CA HIS A 110 11.36 4.29 7.26
C HIS A 110 10.28 3.19 7.30
N GLY A 111 10.71 1.93 7.33
CA GLY A 111 9.81 0.77 7.43
C GLY A 111 9.29 0.25 6.09
N ILE A 112 9.50 0.95 4.98
CA ILE A 112 9.05 0.51 3.66
C ILE A 112 10.23 -0.05 2.86
N GLY A 113 10.19 -1.36 2.61
CA GLY A 113 11.14 -2.03 1.73
C GLY A 113 10.61 -2.24 0.31
N LYS A 114 11.29 -3.08 -0.47
CA LYS A 114 10.91 -3.43 -1.85
C LYS A 114 9.45 -3.87 -1.97
N TYR A 115 8.95 -4.72 -1.07
CA TYR A 115 7.55 -5.17 -1.10
C TYR A 115 6.54 -4.01 -1.01
N GLY A 116 6.72 -3.09 -0.06
CA GLY A 116 5.84 -1.94 0.10
C GLY A 116 5.94 -0.97 -1.08
N ASN A 117 7.15 -0.78 -1.61
CA ASN A 117 7.40 0.05 -2.78
C ASN A 117 6.77 -0.52 -4.06
N ASP A 118 6.94 -1.82 -4.33
CA ASP A 118 6.32 -2.49 -5.46
C ASP A 118 4.79 -2.45 -5.34
N SER A 119 4.25 -2.61 -4.13
CA SER A 119 2.82 -2.45 -3.87
C SER A 119 2.34 -1.04 -4.23
N TYR A 120 3.06 0.00 -3.80
CA TYR A 120 2.72 1.37 -4.18
C TYR A 120 2.78 1.58 -5.69
N ARG A 121 3.85 1.12 -6.35
CA ARG A 121 4.07 1.29 -7.80
C ARG A 121 3.06 0.53 -8.67
N ILE A 122 2.49 -0.56 -8.16
CA ILE A 122 1.44 -1.32 -8.85
C ILE A 122 0.06 -0.71 -8.61
N PHE A 123 -0.26 -0.34 -7.36
CA PHE A 123 -1.64 -0.02 -6.97
C PHE A 123 -1.91 1.48 -6.92
N CYS A 124 -0.98 2.30 -6.44
CA CYS A 124 -1.20 3.74 -6.26
C CYS A 124 -0.83 4.56 -7.51
N VAL A 125 0.13 4.09 -8.30
CA VAL A 125 0.56 4.73 -9.55
C VAL A 125 0.56 3.73 -10.71
N ASN A 126 0.48 4.21 -11.95
CA ASN A 126 0.43 3.35 -13.15
C ASN A 126 1.83 2.90 -13.59
N GLU A 127 2.63 2.34 -12.68
CA GLU A 127 3.99 1.88 -12.97
C GLU A 127 4.09 0.34 -12.94
N TRP A 128 2.97 -0.37 -12.91
CA TRP A 128 2.95 -1.83 -12.74
C TRP A 128 3.76 -2.58 -13.82
N LYS A 129 3.87 -2.05 -15.04
CA LYS A 129 4.68 -2.63 -16.13
C LYS A 129 6.19 -2.58 -15.85
N GLU A 130 6.64 -1.63 -15.03
CA GLU A 130 8.05 -1.40 -14.68
C GLU A 130 8.45 -2.09 -13.36
N VAL A 131 7.53 -2.82 -12.74
CA VAL A 131 7.73 -3.48 -11.46
C VAL A 131 8.04 -4.96 -11.67
N GLN A 132 9.03 -5.46 -10.95
CA GLN A 132 9.36 -6.89 -10.85
C GLN A 132 9.22 -7.30 -9.38
N PRO A 133 8.04 -7.81 -8.96
CA PRO A 133 7.81 -8.16 -7.57
C PRO A 133 8.62 -9.41 -7.15
N GLN A 134 8.92 -9.49 -5.86
CA GLN A 134 9.49 -10.71 -5.25
C GLN A 134 8.54 -11.37 -4.25
N ASP A 135 7.49 -10.65 -3.84
CA ASP A 135 6.46 -11.20 -2.98
C ASP A 135 5.55 -12.17 -3.75
N HIS A 136 5.24 -13.31 -3.14
CA HIS A 136 4.46 -14.37 -3.78
C HIS A 136 3.06 -13.89 -4.19
N LYS A 137 2.34 -13.16 -3.32
CA LYS A 137 0.99 -12.70 -3.63
C LYS A 137 1.00 -11.56 -4.64
N LEU A 138 1.98 -10.67 -4.56
CA LEU A 138 2.15 -9.59 -5.52
C LEU A 138 2.50 -10.11 -6.92
N ASN A 139 3.32 -11.17 -7.01
CA ASN A 139 3.62 -11.85 -8.27
C ASN A 139 2.38 -12.46 -8.92
N VAL A 140 1.51 -13.09 -8.13
CA VAL A 140 0.25 -13.68 -8.65
C VAL A 140 -0.66 -12.60 -9.24
N TYR A 141 -0.82 -11.46 -8.55
CA TYR A 141 -1.60 -10.33 -9.07
C TYR A 141 -0.94 -9.70 -10.32
N HIS A 142 0.38 -9.53 -10.31
CA HIS A 142 1.14 -8.94 -11.41
C HIS A 142 1.11 -9.79 -12.68
N ALA A 143 1.28 -11.11 -12.56
CA ALA A 143 1.13 -12.04 -13.69
C ALA A 143 -0.29 -11.98 -14.28
N TRP A 144 -1.31 -11.97 -13.42
CA TRP A 144 -2.70 -11.83 -13.85
C TRP A 144 -2.97 -10.50 -14.56
N LEU A 145 -2.37 -9.38 -14.13
CA LEU A 145 -2.45 -8.11 -14.85
C LEU A 145 -1.92 -8.25 -16.27
N TRP A 146 -0.74 -8.86 -16.44
CA TRP A 146 -0.16 -9.08 -17.77
C TRP A 146 -1.07 -9.92 -18.67
N GLU A 147 -1.62 -11.02 -18.15
CA GLU A 147 -2.53 -11.91 -18.88
C GLU A 147 -3.84 -11.22 -19.28
N ASN A 148 -4.29 -10.23 -18.52
CA ASN A 148 -5.61 -9.60 -18.69
C ASN A 148 -5.56 -8.16 -19.21
N ARG A 149 -4.38 -7.60 -19.50
CA ARG A 149 -4.20 -6.17 -19.79
C ARG A 149 -5.08 -5.64 -20.93
N GLU A 150 -5.24 -6.43 -22.00
CA GLU A 150 -6.04 -6.07 -23.18
C GLU A 150 -7.54 -6.10 -22.84
N ARG A 151 -7.99 -7.19 -22.20
CA ARG A 151 -9.38 -7.37 -21.73
C ARG A 151 -9.80 -6.27 -20.75
N LEU A 152 -8.88 -5.81 -19.92
CA LEU A 152 -9.09 -4.77 -18.92
C LEU A 152 -8.87 -3.35 -19.49
N SER A 153 -8.42 -3.21 -20.73
CA SER A 153 -8.09 -1.93 -21.37
C SER A 153 -7.10 -1.07 -20.56
N ILE A 154 -6.08 -1.72 -19.99
CA ILE A 154 -5.00 -1.11 -19.19
C ILE A 154 -3.64 -1.16 -19.88
N ASP A 155 -3.63 -1.42 -21.19
CA ASP A 155 -2.42 -1.36 -22.00
C ASP A 155 -2.00 0.10 -22.30
#